data_AF-A0A9W7A6J0-F1
#
_entry.id   AF-A0A9W7A6J0-F1
#
_cell.length_a   1.000
_cell.length_b   1.000
_cell.length_c   1.000
_cell.angle_alpha   90.00
_cell.angle_beta   90.00
_cell.angle_gamma   90.00
#
_symmetry.space_group_name_H-M   'P 1'
#
loop_
_entity.id
_entity.type
_entity.pdbx_description
1 polymer ?
#
loop_
_entity_poly.entity_id
_entity_poly.type
_entity_poly.pdbx_seq_one_letter_code
_entity_poly.pdbx_strand_id
1 'polypeptide(L)'
;MLPSKDLSTLPSLIQTTTASLDVIWSQVGYSDIEKSAQLTSLMTLIQEMCSSKISEENAVMEQFRHAIDETRKEIIETSNALHREVQDGVLEEKGEGVTLTETLGSLTDVAEGLRKEAQGAREKIKTARATIQNSHAALGTEVPDQFSPSAVEDLSDTVVTAFEIHAKDMSDKVNTRVGVVKGLVEDCQNLIKELQIESETTELDRKVMGSLTINKDGCTSLTSMVSGETSVGIGGAALEDLTGRVGDLTAEKRRRKGKLGSLGAEIAALWEKLKVPEDVQRHFTESVQGLGMDTIMKGEMEVKRLNQLKTDMRGKLIEEARETIIGLWDETNASQQQRDAFKGLNVREESEFTDELLQSHDEEIDVLRARLDQMRPMLKMIERREEVVLERTQYEELQKDPERLKQRGGALTKQLMMEEKMQKRIKKDLPKYNETLTKKLKEWKQMTGEDFMYQGLPYITIMERQESSWSAYKDSQSQKKLAKKQQEKARYSGAGGKLKLMTKRKGKPLGNNNTIGKA
;
A
#
# COMPACT_ATOMS: atom_id res chain seq x y z
N MET A 1 68.13 -61.73 15.53
CA MET A 1 67.85 -63.16 15.23
C MET A 1 68.59 -64.01 16.25
N LEU A 2 67.91 -64.45 17.31
CA LEU A 2 68.42 -65.50 18.18
C LEU A 2 68.26 -66.84 17.43
N PRO A 3 69.25 -67.74 17.46
CA PRO A 3 69.13 -69.02 16.77
C PRO A 3 67.95 -69.80 17.38
N SER A 4 67.03 -70.26 16.54
CA SER A 4 65.96 -71.18 16.93
C SER A 4 66.61 -72.44 17.49
N LYS A 5 66.57 -72.61 18.82
CA LYS A 5 66.97 -73.86 19.46
C LYS A 5 65.90 -74.87 19.13
N ASP A 6 66.27 -75.86 18.33
CA ASP A 6 65.35 -76.88 17.85
C ASP A 6 64.98 -77.84 18.99
N LEU A 7 63.68 -78.14 19.15
CA LEU A 7 63.14 -78.97 20.24
C LEU A 7 63.73 -80.39 20.23
N SER A 8 64.24 -80.80 19.06
CA SER A 8 64.97 -82.05 18.81
C SER A 8 66.26 -82.21 19.63
N THR A 9 66.80 -81.12 20.20
CA THR A 9 68.01 -81.12 21.03
C THR A 9 67.75 -81.33 22.53
N LEU A 10 66.49 -81.30 22.96
CA LEU A 10 66.11 -81.49 24.37
C LEU A 10 66.46 -82.90 24.90
N PRO A 11 66.16 -83.99 24.15
CA PRO A 11 66.47 -85.35 24.61
C PRO A 11 67.97 -85.60 24.77
N SER A 12 68.80 -85.09 23.84
CA SER A 12 70.26 -85.23 23.90
C SER A 12 70.88 -84.40 25.03
N LEU A 13 70.30 -83.25 25.37
CA LEU A 13 70.70 -82.44 26.52
C LEU A 13 70.37 -83.15 27.84
N ILE A 14 69.18 -83.74 27.97
CA ILE A 14 68.79 -84.55 29.13
C ILE A 14 69.71 -85.77 29.27
N GLN A 15 70.02 -86.45 28.17
CA GLN A 15 70.92 -87.60 28.14
C GLN A 15 72.36 -87.24 28.55
N THR A 16 72.88 -86.11 28.05
CA THR A 16 74.23 -85.63 28.38
C THR A 16 74.33 -85.16 29.83
N THR A 17 73.27 -84.52 30.34
CA THR A 17 73.17 -84.10 31.75
C THR A 17 73.11 -85.32 32.67
N THR A 18 72.33 -86.34 32.31
CA THR A 18 72.20 -87.59 33.07
C THR A 18 73.52 -88.38 33.09
N ALA A 19 74.21 -88.47 31.95
CA ALA A 19 75.53 -89.12 31.86
C ALA A 19 76.60 -88.36 32.67
N SER A 20 76.57 -87.03 32.67
CA SER A 20 77.50 -86.20 33.45
C SER A 20 77.24 -86.34 34.96
N LEU A 21 75.98 -86.37 35.38
CA LEU A 21 75.60 -86.60 36.77
C LEU A 21 76.01 -87.99 37.26
N ASP A 22 75.87 -89.04 36.43
CA ASP A 22 76.29 -90.39 36.79
C ASP A 22 77.81 -90.51 37.00
N VAL A 23 78.62 -89.81 36.19
CA VAL A 23 80.08 -89.69 36.40
C VAL A 23 80.39 -89.00 37.72
N ILE A 24 79.72 -87.88 38.03
CA ILE A 24 79.94 -87.11 39.27
C ILE A 24 79.54 -87.94 40.50
N TRP A 25 78.36 -88.57 40.48
CA TRP A 25 77.88 -89.40 41.59
C TRP A 25 78.77 -90.62 41.83
N SER A 26 79.34 -91.21 40.78
CA SER A 26 80.30 -92.31 40.89
C SER A 26 81.64 -91.89 41.53
N GLN A 27 82.05 -90.63 41.35
CA GLN A 27 83.24 -90.08 42.00
C GLN A 27 83.02 -89.70 43.47
N VAL A 28 81.80 -89.26 43.83
CA VAL A 28 81.45 -88.87 45.20
C VAL A 28 81.04 -90.07 46.07
N GLY A 29 80.64 -91.20 45.46
CA GLY A 29 80.35 -92.47 46.15
C GLY A 29 78.87 -92.67 46.52
N TYR A 30 77.95 -92.11 45.74
CA TYR A 30 76.50 -92.28 45.96
C TYR A 30 76.06 -93.74 45.74
N SER A 31 75.16 -94.23 46.59
CA SER A 31 74.48 -95.51 46.38
C SER A 31 73.48 -95.46 45.23
N ASP A 32 73.14 -96.61 44.64
CA ASP A 32 72.15 -96.69 43.55
C ASP A 32 70.77 -96.13 43.98
N ILE A 33 70.43 -96.25 45.26
CA ILE A 33 69.19 -95.69 45.83
C ILE A 33 69.27 -94.15 45.84
N GLU A 34 70.39 -93.55 46.26
CA GLU A 34 70.57 -92.09 46.27
C GLU A 34 70.66 -91.50 44.86
N LYS A 35 71.33 -92.18 43.92
CA LYS A 35 71.33 -91.80 42.49
C LYS A 35 69.93 -91.81 41.91
N SER A 36 69.14 -92.86 42.19
CA SER A 36 67.75 -92.95 41.73
C SER A 36 66.86 -91.86 42.33
N ALA A 37 67.07 -91.49 43.60
CA ALA A 37 66.34 -90.42 44.27
C ALA A 37 66.67 -89.03 43.66
N GLN A 38 67.95 -88.76 43.38
CA GLN A 38 68.37 -87.52 42.72
C GLN A 38 67.89 -87.44 41.26
N LEU A 39 67.91 -88.55 40.51
CA LEU A 39 67.32 -88.62 39.18
C LEU A 39 65.81 -88.39 39.21
N THR A 40 65.12 -88.98 40.18
CA THR A 40 63.68 -88.75 40.38
C THR A 40 63.42 -87.28 40.68
N SER A 41 64.21 -86.64 41.56
CA SER A 41 64.10 -85.21 41.85
C SER A 41 64.32 -84.33 40.62
N LEU A 42 65.32 -84.64 39.79
CA LEU A 42 65.57 -83.92 38.53
C LEU A 42 64.43 -84.12 37.53
N MET A 43 63.89 -85.33 37.43
CA MET A 43 62.77 -85.66 36.55
C MET A 43 61.49 -84.96 37.00
N THR A 44 61.22 -84.86 38.31
CA THR A 44 60.12 -84.06 38.87
C THR A 44 60.28 -82.57 38.53
N LEU A 45 61.47 -82.00 38.67
CA LEU A 45 61.73 -80.59 38.32
C LEU A 45 61.50 -80.31 36.83
N ILE A 46 61.98 -81.20 35.95
CA ILE A 46 61.76 -81.09 34.50
C ILE A 46 60.27 -81.23 34.17
N GLN A 47 59.57 -82.18 34.81
CA GLN A 47 58.13 -82.36 34.64
C GLN A 47 57.35 -81.13 35.09
N GLU A 48 57.67 -80.54 36.25
CA GLU A 48 57.07 -79.30 36.73
C GLU A 48 57.31 -78.13 35.76
N MET A 49 58.53 -77.98 35.23
CA MET A 49 58.83 -76.94 34.23
C MET A 49 58.05 -77.14 32.92
N CYS A 50 57.98 -78.38 32.41
CA CYS A 50 57.20 -78.69 31.20
C CYS A 50 55.70 -78.48 31.43
N SER A 51 55.15 -78.94 32.56
CA SER A 51 53.75 -78.73 32.93
C SER A 51 53.43 -77.25 33.13
N SER A 52 54.33 -76.47 33.76
CA SER A 52 54.20 -75.02 33.88
C SER A 52 54.15 -74.36 32.51
N LYS A 53 55.07 -74.71 31.60
CA LYS A 53 55.10 -74.13 30.25
C LYS A 53 53.85 -74.49 29.44
N ILE A 54 53.39 -75.73 29.52
CA ILE A 54 52.12 -76.16 28.90
C ILE A 54 50.95 -75.38 29.50
N SER A 55 50.92 -75.19 30.83
CA SER A 55 49.88 -74.40 31.50
C SER A 55 49.88 -72.93 31.08
N GLU A 56 51.05 -72.31 30.92
CA GLU A 56 51.19 -70.95 30.42
C GLU A 56 50.62 -70.81 29.00
N GLU A 57 51.03 -71.69 28.08
CA GLU A 57 50.55 -71.64 26.69
C GLU A 57 49.05 -71.99 26.58
N ASN A 58 48.55 -72.91 27.41
CA ASN A 58 47.12 -73.18 27.53
C ASN A 58 46.35 -71.96 28.05
N ALA A 59 46.91 -71.21 29.01
CA ALA A 59 46.29 -69.97 29.49
C ALA A 59 46.23 -68.90 28.39
N VAL A 60 47.27 -68.77 27.56
CA VAL A 60 47.27 -67.89 26.39
C VAL A 60 46.19 -68.33 25.40
N MET A 61 46.09 -69.63 25.09
CA MET A 61 45.05 -70.17 24.22
C MET A 61 43.63 -69.84 24.73
N GLU A 62 43.39 -69.98 26.04
CA GLU A 62 42.09 -69.67 26.65
C GLU A 62 41.78 -68.18 26.62
N GLN A 63 42.78 -67.30 26.77
CA GLN A 63 42.60 -65.86 26.56
C GLN A 63 42.16 -65.52 25.14
N PHE A 64 42.74 -66.17 24.12
CA PHE A 64 42.30 -66.00 22.73
C PHE A 64 40.87 -66.49 22.51
N ARG A 65 40.48 -67.63 23.09
CA ARG A 65 39.10 -68.15 23.01
C ARG A 65 38.10 -67.18 23.66
N HIS A 66 38.40 -66.72 24.87
CA HIS A 66 37.58 -65.73 25.56
C HIS A 66 37.45 -64.42 24.75
N ALA A 67 38.55 -63.92 24.17
CA ALA A 67 38.51 -62.72 23.32
C ALA A 67 37.65 -62.93 22.07
N ILE A 68 37.70 -64.11 21.45
CA ILE A 68 36.86 -64.48 20.31
C ILE A 68 35.38 -64.46 20.71
N ASP A 69 35.03 -65.06 21.86
CA ASP A 69 33.65 -65.14 22.32
C ASP A 69 33.07 -63.76 22.68
N GLU A 70 33.85 -62.92 23.36
CA GLU A 70 33.46 -61.53 23.63
C GLU A 70 33.30 -60.72 22.33
N THR A 71 34.19 -60.92 21.35
CA THR A 71 34.08 -60.23 20.05
C THR A 71 32.84 -60.71 19.27
N ARG A 72 32.53 -62.01 19.30
CA ARG A 72 31.29 -62.56 18.70
C ARG A 72 30.05 -61.97 19.37
N LYS A 73 30.05 -61.86 20.70
CA LYS A 73 28.96 -61.25 21.46
C LYS A 73 28.78 -59.78 21.09
N GLU A 74 29.86 -59.00 20.99
CA GLU A 74 29.81 -57.61 20.53
C GLU A 74 29.23 -57.50 19.12
N ILE A 75 29.65 -58.36 18.19
CA ILE A 75 29.13 -58.40 16.82
C ILE A 75 27.63 -58.63 16.85
N ILE A 76 27.13 -59.61 17.62
CA ILE A 76 25.71 -59.92 17.73
C ILE A 76 24.93 -58.73 18.30
N GLU A 77 25.39 -58.14 19.41
CA GLU A 77 24.74 -56.99 20.03
C GLU A 77 24.67 -55.78 19.08
N THR A 78 25.77 -55.48 18.40
CA THR A 78 25.86 -54.32 17.48
C THR A 78 25.08 -54.56 16.18
N SER A 79 25.12 -55.78 15.64
CA SER A 79 24.33 -56.21 14.48
C SER A 79 22.84 -56.15 14.75
N ASN A 80 22.40 -56.64 15.93
CA ASN A 80 21.01 -56.57 16.36
C ASN A 80 20.56 -55.11 16.52
N ALA A 81 21.37 -54.25 17.14
CA ALA A 81 21.06 -52.83 17.25
C ALA A 81 20.94 -52.15 15.88
N LEU A 82 21.71 -52.55 14.88
CA LEU A 82 21.67 -52.01 13.51
C LEU A 82 20.65 -52.71 12.59
N HIS A 83 20.02 -53.81 13.02
CA HIS A 83 19.25 -54.74 12.18
C HIS A 83 20.03 -55.19 10.91
N ARG A 84 21.32 -55.47 11.05
CA ARG A 84 22.18 -55.97 9.95
C ARG A 84 22.33 -57.48 10.04
N GLU A 85 22.15 -58.19 8.92
CA GLU A 85 22.46 -59.62 8.87
C GLU A 85 23.99 -59.83 8.93
N VAL A 86 24.45 -60.63 9.90
CA VAL A 86 25.84 -61.10 9.94
C VAL A 86 25.99 -62.19 8.88
N GLN A 87 27.06 -62.14 8.08
CA GLN A 87 27.31 -63.14 7.04
C GLN A 87 27.41 -64.55 7.63
N ASP A 88 26.84 -65.53 6.91
CA ASP A 88 26.81 -66.93 7.31
C ASP A 88 28.24 -67.49 7.44
N GLY A 89 28.49 -68.27 8.50
CA GLY A 89 29.82 -68.81 8.82
C GLY A 89 30.83 -67.86 9.47
N VAL A 90 30.52 -66.56 9.64
CA VAL A 90 31.42 -65.61 10.36
C VAL A 90 31.47 -65.90 11.86
N LEU A 91 30.34 -66.29 12.45
CA LEU A 91 30.22 -66.60 13.87
C LEU A 91 30.56 -68.06 14.20
N GLU A 92 30.69 -68.93 13.20
CA GLU A 92 30.96 -70.36 13.39
C GLU A 92 32.42 -70.63 13.78
N GLU A 93 32.69 -71.83 14.33
CA GLU A 93 34.05 -72.30 14.51
C GLU A 93 34.64 -72.70 13.15
N LYS A 94 35.74 -72.06 12.76
CA LYS A 94 36.44 -72.40 11.52
C LYS A 94 37.10 -73.77 11.63
N GLY A 95 37.00 -74.57 10.57
CA GLY A 95 37.53 -75.94 10.50
C GLY A 95 39.06 -76.05 10.54
N GLU A 96 39.56 -77.28 10.49
CA GLU A 96 40.99 -77.62 10.60
C GLU A 96 41.87 -76.78 9.67
N GLY A 97 42.78 -75.98 10.25
CA GLY A 97 43.78 -75.18 9.52
C GLY A 97 43.78 -73.68 9.80
N VAL A 98 42.75 -73.13 10.45
CA VAL A 98 42.70 -71.70 10.82
C VAL A 98 43.18 -71.50 12.26
N THR A 99 44.08 -70.53 12.46
CA THR A 99 44.60 -70.20 13.79
C THR A 99 43.62 -69.33 14.59
N LEU A 100 43.71 -69.38 15.93
CA LEU A 100 42.93 -68.51 16.81
C LEU A 100 43.22 -67.02 16.52
N THR A 101 44.46 -66.68 16.16
CA THR A 101 44.87 -65.32 15.78
C THR A 101 44.19 -64.84 14.52
N GLU A 102 44.12 -65.67 13.47
CA GLU A 102 43.42 -65.33 12.22
C GLU A 102 41.91 -65.20 12.42
N THR A 103 41.34 -66.06 13.26
CA THR A 103 39.91 -66.00 13.63
C THR A 103 39.60 -64.71 14.36
N LEU A 104 40.36 -64.37 15.41
CA LEU A 104 40.20 -63.14 16.16
C LEU A 104 40.41 -61.90 15.29
N GLY A 105 41.42 -61.88 14.42
CA GLY A 105 41.66 -60.77 13.49
C GLY A 105 40.46 -60.53 12.56
N SER A 106 39.94 -61.59 11.93
CA SER A 106 38.78 -61.48 11.05
C SER A 106 37.51 -61.01 11.77
N LEU A 107 37.27 -61.47 13.00
CA LEU A 107 36.13 -61.02 13.81
C LEU A 107 36.31 -59.57 14.26
N THR A 108 37.55 -59.17 14.59
CA THR A 108 37.86 -57.79 15.00
C THR A 108 37.59 -56.80 13.88
N ASP A 109 37.97 -57.14 12.63
CA ASP A 109 37.69 -56.28 11.47
C ASP A 109 36.18 -56.08 11.25
N VAL A 110 35.38 -57.15 11.41
CA VAL A 110 33.91 -57.10 11.31
C VAL A 110 33.31 -56.26 12.43
N ALA A 111 33.75 -56.49 13.68
CA ALA A 111 33.33 -55.70 14.84
C ALA A 111 33.67 -54.22 14.67
N GLU A 112 34.85 -53.88 14.14
CA GLU A 112 35.24 -52.49 13.89
C GLU A 112 34.34 -51.83 12.83
N GLY A 113 34.02 -52.55 11.74
CA GLY A 113 33.08 -52.08 10.72
C GLY A 113 31.70 -51.75 11.29
N LEU A 114 31.11 -52.69 12.04
CA LEU A 114 29.81 -52.50 12.70
C LEU A 114 29.84 -51.38 13.74
N ARG A 115 30.93 -51.27 14.51
CA ARG A 115 31.11 -50.21 15.51
C ARG A 115 31.14 -48.83 14.86
N LYS A 116 31.84 -48.69 13.73
CA LYS A 116 31.88 -47.44 12.96
C LYS A 116 30.49 -47.05 12.42
N GLU A 117 29.73 -48.02 11.94
CA GLU A 117 28.36 -47.80 11.46
C GLU A 117 27.42 -47.39 12.60
N ALA A 118 27.43 -48.13 13.71
CA ALA A 118 26.66 -47.82 14.90
C ALA A 118 27.00 -46.44 15.47
N GLN A 119 28.29 -46.06 15.49
CA GLN A 119 28.71 -44.73 15.89
C GLN A 119 28.16 -43.64 14.94
N GLY A 120 28.21 -43.88 13.63
CA GLY A 120 27.62 -42.98 12.64
C GLY A 120 26.11 -42.79 12.83
N ALA A 121 25.37 -43.88 13.05
CA ALA A 121 23.93 -43.85 13.34
C ALA A 121 23.62 -43.06 14.62
N ARG A 122 24.38 -43.30 15.71
CA ARG A 122 24.25 -42.58 16.99
C ARG A 122 24.44 -41.07 16.84
N GLU A 123 25.47 -40.63 16.12
CA GLU A 123 25.71 -39.18 15.94
C GLU A 123 24.65 -38.52 15.06
N LYS A 124 24.12 -39.21 14.03
CA LYS A 124 22.98 -38.72 13.24
C LYS A 124 21.74 -38.54 14.10
N ILE A 125 21.35 -39.56 14.87
CA ILE A 125 20.18 -39.52 15.76
C ILE A 125 20.35 -38.41 16.80
N LYS A 126 21.53 -38.29 17.41
CA LYS A 126 21.84 -37.24 18.38
C LYS A 126 21.70 -35.83 17.79
N THR A 127 22.23 -35.62 16.58
CA THR A 127 22.13 -34.33 15.88
C THR A 127 20.68 -34.01 15.52
N ALA A 128 19.95 -34.98 14.94
CA ALA A 128 18.55 -34.83 14.61
C ALA A 128 17.70 -34.55 15.85
N ARG A 129 17.93 -35.25 16.95
CA ARG A 129 17.26 -35.06 18.25
C ARG A 129 17.48 -33.65 18.81
N ALA A 130 18.71 -33.15 18.78
CA ALA A 130 19.00 -31.79 19.21
C ALA A 130 18.22 -30.76 18.38
N THR A 131 18.16 -30.95 17.05
CA THR A 131 17.36 -30.10 16.16
C THR A 131 15.87 -30.16 16.48
N ILE A 132 15.31 -31.36 16.69
CA ILE A 132 13.89 -31.56 17.06
C ILE A 132 13.60 -30.83 18.37
N GLN A 133 14.39 -31.07 19.43
CA GLN A 133 14.19 -30.46 20.74
C GLN A 133 14.24 -28.94 20.69
N ASN A 134 15.26 -28.37 20.03
CA ASN A 134 15.40 -26.93 19.89
C ASN A 134 14.24 -26.32 19.08
N SER A 135 13.81 -26.99 18.01
CA SER A 135 12.69 -26.53 17.17
C SER A 135 11.38 -26.52 17.93
N HIS A 136 11.09 -27.58 18.69
CA HIS A 136 9.91 -27.67 19.53
C HIS A 136 9.91 -26.63 20.65
N ALA A 137 11.06 -26.43 21.32
CA ALA A 137 11.21 -25.38 22.33
C ALA A 137 10.98 -23.97 21.75
N ALA A 138 11.50 -23.69 20.55
CA ALA A 138 11.30 -22.40 19.88
C ALA A 138 9.83 -22.17 19.47
N LEU A 139 9.13 -23.21 19.02
CA LEU A 139 7.72 -23.13 18.61
C LEU A 139 6.75 -23.19 19.80
N GLY A 140 7.22 -23.60 20.98
CA GLY A 140 6.39 -23.82 22.17
C GLY A 140 5.51 -25.06 22.06
N THR A 141 5.98 -26.11 21.38
CA THR A 141 5.26 -27.37 21.17
C THR A 141 5.92 -28.53 21.92
N GLU A 142 5.14 -29.53 22.33
CA GLU A 142 5.67 -30.71 23.01
C GLU A 142 6.40 -31.64 22.04
N VAL A 143 7.52 -32.24 22.49
CA VAL A 143 8.28 -33.22 21.70
C VAL A 143 7.59 -34.58 21.80
N PRO A 144 7.28 -35.26 20.68
CA PRO A 144 6.67 -36.59 20.71
C PRO A 144 7.57 -37.61 21.44
N ASP A 145 6.96 -38.52 22.21
CA ASP A 145 7.66 -39.50 23.05
C ASP A 145 8.72 -40.33 22.29
N GLN A 146 8.44 -40.66 21.04
CA GLN A 146 9.34 -41.42 20.15
C GLN A 146 10.67 -40.72 19.86
N PHE A 147 10.75 -39.39 20.05
CA PHE A 147 11.96 -38.59 19.85
C PHE A 147 12.60 -38.14 21.18
N SER A 148 12.12 -38.66 22.31
CA SER A 148 12.63 -38.33 23.65
C SER A 148 14.07 -38.83 23.88
N PRO A 149 14.80 -38.25 24.87
CA PRO A 149 16.17 -38.66 25.17
C PRO A 149 16.35 -40.13 25.57
N SER A 150 15.34 -40.74 26.19
CA SER A 150 15.37 -42.13 26.65
C SER A 150 15.01 -43.14 25.57
N ALA A 151 14.43 -42.69 24.47
CA ALA A 151 14.16 -43.54 23.33
C ALA A 151 15.48 -43.78 22.59
N VAL A 152 15.70 -45.03 22.18
CA VAL A 152 16.65 -45.50 21.17
C VAL A 152 17.82 -46.34 21.71
N GLU A 153 17.55 -47.64 21.83
CA GLU A 153 18.54 -48.72 21.68
C GLU A 153 18.66 -49.18 20.20
N ASP A 154 17.63 -48.92 19.37
CA ASP A 154 17.54 -49.30 17.95
C ASP A 154 18.22 -48.29 17.00
N LEU A 155 19.33 -48.69 16.39
CA LEU A 155 20.15 -47.88 15.48
C LEU A 155 19.89 -48.18 14.00
N SER A 156 18.79 -48.85 13.67
CA SER A 156 18.46 -49.22 12.30
C SER A 156 18.26 -48.01 11.39
N ASP A 157 18.51 -48.22 10.08
CA ASP A 157 18.37 -47.17 9.05
C ASP A 157 16.98 -46.53 9.03
N THR A 158 15.94 -47.30 9.39
CA THR A 158 14.55 -46.82 9.47
C THR A 158 14.38 -45.79 10.58
N VAL A 159 14.93 -46.04 11.78
CA VAL A 159 14.90 -45.11 12.91
C VAL A 159 15.72 -43.86 12.59
N VAL A 160 16.96 -44.03 12.09
CA VAL A 160 17.81 -42.89 11.69
C VAL A 160 17.08 -42.01 10.68
N THR A 161 16.50 -42.60 9.64
CA THR A 161 15.75 -41.88 8.60
C THR A 161 14.53 -41.18 9.19
N ALA A 162 13.79 -41.82 10.11
CA ALA A 162 12.63 -41.20 10.77
C ALA A 162 13.02 -39.96 11.59
N PHE A 163 14.13 -40.01 12.34
CA PHE A 163 14.68 -38.86 13.06
C PHE A 163 15.11 -37.73 12.10
N GLU A 164 15.82 -38.05 11.02
CA GLU A 164 16.26 -37.06 10.02
C GLU A 164 15.09 -36.39 9.31
N ILE A 165 14.07 -37.16 8.90
CA ILE A 165 12.85 -36.64 8.27
C ILE A 165 12.13 -35.69 9.22
N HIS A 166 11.93 -36.07 10.48
CA HIS A 166 11.22 -35.23 11.44
C HIS A 166 12.02 -33.97 11.80
N ALA A 167 13.35 -34.09 11.97
CA ALA A 167 14.21 -32.93 12.18
C ALA A 167 14.13 -31.94 11.01
N LYS A 168 14.09 -32.43 9.77
CA LYS A 168 13.90 -31.60 8.57
C LYS A 168 12.54 -30.92 8.56
N ASP A 169 11.46 -31.66 8.77
CA ASP A 169 10.10 -31.11 8.84
C ASP A 169 9.98 -30.00 9.90
N MET A 170 10.57 -30.23 11.07
CA MET A 170 10.57 -29.22 12.14
C MET A 170 11.42 -28.00 11.80
N SER A 171 12.58 -28.19 11.17
CA SER A 171 13.40 -27.08 10.67
C SER A 171 12.65 -26.24 9.63
N ASP A 172 11.92 -26.87 8.71
CA ASP A 172 11.14 -26.18 7.67
C ASP A 172 9.98 -25.37 8.30
N LYS A 173 9.32 -25.91 9.33
CA LYS A 173 8.29 -25.20 10.11
C LYS A 173 8.86 -24.00 10.86
N VAL A 174 10.02 -24.16 11.51
CA VAL A 174 10.72 -23.06 12.20
C VAL A 174 11.09 -21.96 11.20
N ASN A 175 11.69 -22.31 10.06
CA ASN A 175 12.08 -21.34 9.03
C ASN A 175 10.88 -20.56 8.50
N THR A 176 9.77 -21.25 8.21
CA THR A 176 8.51 -20.61 7.79
C THR A 176 8.01 -19.65 8.86
N ARG A 177 8.01 -20.08 10.13
CA ARG A 177 7.55 -19.26 11.25
C ARG A 177 8.43 -18.04 11.48
N VAL A 178 9.75 -18.19 11.41
CA VAL A 178 10.74 -17.10 11.50
C VAL A 178 10.45 -16.04 10.46
N GLY A 179 10.16 -16.43 9.21
CA GLY A 179 9.80 -15.49 8.15
C GLY A 179 8.55 -14.68 8.46
N VAL A 180 7.49 -15.34 8.93
CA VAL A 180 6.23 -14.67 9.31
C VAL A 180 6.42 -13.72 10.49
N VAL A 181 7.05 -14.19 11.56
CA VAL A 181 7.30 -13.39 12.78
C VAL A 181 8.18 -12.19 12.46
N LYS A 182 9.23 -12.38 11.66
CA LYS A 182 10.08 -11.27 11.20
C LYS A 182 9.25 -10.20 10.49
N GLY A 183 8.41 -10.58 9.53
CA GLY A 183 7.55 -9.64 8.80
C GLY A 183 6.61 -8.87 9.73
N LEU A 184 5.95 -9.57 10.66
CA LEU A 184 5.06 -8.92 11.64
C LEU A 184 5.81 -7.95 12.57
N VAL A 185 7.03 -8.29 13.00
CA VAL A 185 7.86 -7.39 13.80
C VAL A 185 8.26 -6.16 12.99
N GLU A 186 8.66 -6.31 11.73
CA GLU A 186 8.96 -5.18 10.83
C GLU A 186 7.74 -4.27 10.66
N ASP A 187 6.56 -4.84 10.43
CA ASP A 187 5.30 -4.09 10.32
C ASP A 187 5.00 -3.30 11.61
N CYS A 188 5.10 -3.94 12.78
CA CYS A 188 4.94 -3.25 14.06
C CYS A 188 5.96 -2.13 14.25
N GLN A 189 7.25 -2.38 14.00
CA GLN A 189 8.29 -1.36 14.14
C GLN A 189 8.05 -0.16 13.22
N ASN A 190 7.62 -0.41 11.98
CA ASN A 190 7.30 0.64 11.02
C ASN A 190 6.08 1.45 11.44
N LEU A 191 5.01 0.78 11.87
CA LEU A 191 3.79 1.45 12.34
C LEU A 191 4.03 2.27 13.61
N ILE A 192 4.79 1.74 14.58
CA ILE A 192 5.16 2.46 15.81
C ILE A 192 5.94 3.74 15.48
N LYS A 193 6.92 3.66 14.55
CA LYS A 193 7.69 4.82 14.10
C LYS A 193 6.82 5.84 13.36
N GLU A 194 5.97 5.39 12.43
CA GLU A 194 5.09 6.26 11.64
C GLU A 194 4.06 6.99 12.53
N LEU A 195 3.52 6.29 13.51
CA LEU A 195 2.59 6.84 14.50
C LEU A 195 3.30 7.59 15.63
N GLN A 196 4.63 7.58 15.66
CA GLN A 196 5.45 8.20 16.71
C GLN A 196 5.00 7.76 18.11
N ILE A 197 4.73 6.47 18.28
CA ILE A 197 4.35 5.89 19.56
C ILE A 197 5.62 5.64 20.37
N GLU A 198 5.61 6.04 21.64
CA GLU A 198 6.68 5.73 22.59
C GLU A 198 6.69 4.23 22.91
N SER A 199 7.62 3.49 22.31
CA SER A 199 7.72 2.04 22.40
C SER A 199 8.12 1.51 23.79
N GLU A 200 8.61 2.37 24.68
CA GLU A 200 8.98 1.99 26.05
C GLU A 200 7.76 1.80 26.98
N THR A 201 6.59 2.26 26.53
CA THR A 201 5.36 2.27 27.33
C THR A 201 4.77 0.88 27.55
N THR A 202 4.93 -0.03 26.59
CA THR A 202 4.43 -1.41 26.70
C THR A 202 5.59 -2.40 26.65
N GLU A 203 5.47 -3.50 27.40
CA GLU A 203 6.47 -4.57 27.36
C GLU A 203 6.57 -5.18 25.96
N LEU A 204 5.43 -5.38 25.29
CA LEU A 204 5.37 -5.93 23.94
C LEU A 204 6.09 -5.03 22.93
N ASP A 205 5.84 -3.72 22.93
CA ASP A 205 6.50 -2.81 21.98
C ASP A 205 8.02 -2.75 22.23
N ARG A 206 8.46 -2.80 23.49
CA ARG A 206 9.90 -2.90 23.84
C ARG A 206 10.53 -4.16 23.25
N LYS A 207 9.87 -5.32 23.41
CA LYS A 207 10.32 -6.59 22.82
C LYS A 207 10.31 -6.53 21.29
N VAL A 208 9.28 -5.97 20.67
CA VAL A 208 9.19 -5.78 19.21
C VAL A 208 10.38 -4.95 18.71
N MET A 209 10.71 -3.85 19.38
CA MET A 209 11.83 -2.99 18.99
C MET A 209 13.20 -3.69 19.16
N GLY A 210 13.34 -4.58 20.14
CA GLY A 210 14.56 -5.36 20.37
C GLY A 210 14.67 -6.67 19.58
N SER A 211 13.61 -7.09 18.89
CA SER A 211 13.54 -8.43 18.27
C SER A 211 14.31 -8.57 16.96
N LEU A 212 14.78 -7.48 16.36
CA LEU A 212 15.54 -7.49 15.11
C LEU A 212 16.92 -6.88 15.28
N THR A 213 17.91 -7.56 14.69
CA THR A 213 19.29 -7.06 14.53
C THR A 213 19.63 -6.94 13.06
N ILE A 214 20.48 -5.96 12.72
CA ILE A 214 20.97 -5.76 11.36
C ILE A 214 22.28 -6.54 11.20
N ASN A 215 22.29 -7.44 10.22
CA ASN A 215 23.47 -8.22 9.86
C ASN A 215 24.46 -7.38 9.03
N LYS A 216 25.67 -7.91 8.82
CA LYS A 216 26.74 -7.24 8.06
C LYS A 216 26.36 -6.95 6.60
N ASP A 217 25.40 -7.67 6.05
CA ASP A 217 24.85 -7.52 4.71
C ASP A 217 23.70 -6.48 4.64
N GLY A 218 23.35 -5.87 5.77
CA GLY A 218 22.24 -4.92 5.87
C GLY A 218 20.87 -5.59 6.04
N CYS A 219 20.79 -6.92 6.04
CA CYS A 219 19.53 -7.64 6.23
C CYS A 219 19.19 -7.76 7.72
N THR A 220 17.90 -7.62 8.04
CA THR A 220 17.36 -7.83 9.40
C THR A 220 17.20 -9.32 9.69
N SER A 221 17.49 -9.74 10.91
CA SER A 221 17.24 -11.10 11.39
C SER A 221 16.75 -11.08 12.83
N LEU A 222 16.00 -12.10 13.22
CA LEU A 222 15.51 -12.23 14.58
C LEU A 222 16.68 -12.42 15.54
N THR A 223 16.67 -11.69 16.66
CA THR A 223 17.70 -11.77 17.69
C THR A 223 17.65 -13.09 18.46
N SER A 224 16.45 -13.63 18.66
CA SER A 224 16.22 -14.91 19.32
C SER A 224 14.98 -15.59 18.73
N MET A 225 14.99 -16.92 18.70
CA MET A 225 13.81 -17.72 18.37
C MET A 225 12.94 -18.01 19.60
N VAL A 226 13.50 -17.87 20.81
CA VAL A 226 12.79 -18.08 22.08
C VAL A 226 12.41 -16.73 22.66
N SER A 227 11.22 -16.67 23.26
CA SER A 227 10.74 -15.46 23.93
C SER A 227 11.61 -15.14 25.15
N GLY A 228 11.90 -13.85 25.35
CA GLY A 228 12.74 -13.36 26.44
C GLY A 228 12.47 -11.90 26.76
N GLU A 229 13.39 -11.26 27.48
CA GLU A 229 13.25 -9.86 27.91
C GLU A 229 13.29 -8.87 26.72
N THR A 230 14.10 -9.19 25.70
CA THR A 230 14.35 -8.30 24.56
C THR A 230 13.80 -8.85 23.23
N SER A 231 13.21 -10.04 23.23
CA SER A 231 12.72 -10.69 22.02
C SER A 231 11.37 -11.36 22.23
N VAL A 232 10.49 -11.26 21.24
CA VAL A 232 9.16 -11.89 21.26
C VAL A 232 9.22 -13.41 21.07
N GLY A 233 10.25 -13.93 20.39
CA GLY A 233 10.35 -15.34 20.00
C GLY A 233 9.39 -15.73 18.86
N ILE A 234 9.32 -17.03 18.53
CA ILE A 234 8.52 -17.52 17.38
C ILE A 234 7.32 -18.41 17.76
N GLY A 235 7.07 -18.58 19.06
CA GLY A 235 6.00 -19.41 19.59
C GLY A 235 4.59 -18.97 19.19
N GLY A 236 3.59 -19.80 19.50
CA GLY A 236 2.18 -19.49 19.21
C GLY A 236 1.70 -18.16 19.79
N ALA A 237 2.00 -17.90 21.07
CA ALA A 237 1.64 -16.65 21.74
C ALA A 237 2.24 -15.41 21.06
N ALA A 238 3.51 -15.49 20.64
CA ALA A 238 4.17 -14.38 19.94
C ALA A 238 3.46 -14.04 18.61
N LEU A 239 3.00 -15.04 17.85
CA LEU A 239 2.21 -14.78 16.64
C LEU A 239 0.90 -14.08 16.96
N GLU A 240 0.19 -14.52 17.98
CA GLU A 240 -1.10 -13.95 18.36
C GLU A 240 -0.93 -12.51 18.83
N ASP A 241 0.02 -12.26 19.72
CA ASP A 241 0.36 -10.93 20.24
C ASP A 241 0.77 -9.97 19.11
N LEU A 242 1.67 -10.41 18.22
CA LEU A 242 2.12 -9.60 17.09
C LEU A 242 0.98 -9.32 16.10
N THR A 243 0.17 -10.33 15.76
CA THR A 243 -0.96 -10.17 14.84
C THR A 243 -1.98 -9.19 15.41
N GLY A 244 -2.33 -9.35 16.69
CA GLY A 244 -3.21 -8.43 17.40
C GLY A 244 -2.64 -7.01 17.42
N ARG A 245 -1.34 -6.88 17.75
CA ARG A 245 -0.68 -5.57 17.81
C ARG A 245 -0.61 -4.86 16.46
N VAL A 246 -0.33 -5.58 15.36
CA VAL A 246 -0.41 -5.03 14.00
C VAL A 246 -1.83 -4.53 13.71
N GLY A 247 -2.85 -5.30 14.10
CA GLY A 247 -4.25 -4.91 13.98
C GLY A 247 -4.57 -3.59 14.71
N ASP A 248 -4.17 -3.48 15.98
CA ASP A 248 -4.37 -2.28 16.81
C ASP A 248 -3.68 -1.06 16.23
N LEU A 249 -2.40 -1.20 15.84
CA LEU A 249 -1.62 -0.12 15.26
C LEU A 249 -2.19 0.34 13.91
N THR A 250 -2.67 -0.60 13.10
CA THR A 250 -3.33 -0.29 11.81
C THR A 250 -4.65 0.45 12.03
N ALA A 251 -5.44 0.02 13.02
CA ALA A 251 -6.68 0.69 13.39
C ALA A 251 -6.40 2.11 13.90
N GLU A 252 -5.37 2.28 14.73
CA GLU A 252 -4.95 3.59 15.24
C GLU A 252 -4.47 4.50 14.11
N LYS A 253 -3.67 3.99 13.16
CA LYS A 253 -3.27 4.72 11.95
C LYS A 253 -4.48 5.22 11.17
N ARG A 254 -5.47 4.35 10.94
CA ARG A 254 -6.71 4.72 10.26
C ARG A 254 -7.48 5.80 11.04
N ARG A 255 -7.60 5.65 12.36
CA ARG A 255 -8.28 6.60 13.25
C ARG A 255 -7.62 7.98 13.20
N ARG A 256 -6.30 8.06 13.35
CA ARG A 256 -5.53 9.31 13.31
C ARG A 256 -5.61 9.99 11.95
N LYS A 257 -5.47 9.24 10.86
CA LYS A 257 -5.61 9.77 9.49
C LYS A 257 -7.02 10.31 9.25
N GLY A 258 -8.06 9.59 9.69
CA GLY A 258 -9.44 10.05 9.61
C GLY A 258 -9.68 11.34 10.39
N LYS A 259 -9.19 11.41 11.63
CA LYS A 259 -9.28 12.60 12.48
C LYS A 259 -8.57 13.80 11.86
N LEU A 260 -7.33 13.64 11.39
CA LEU A 260 -6.59 14.70 10.71
C LEU A 260 -7.28 15.15 9.41
N GLY A 261 -7.88 14.22 8.65
CA GLY A 261 -8.70 14.56 7.49
C GLY A 261 -9.91 15.42 7.86
N SER A 262 -10.63 15.07 8.93
CA SER A 262 -11.77 15.87 9.41
C SER A 262 -11.36 17.25 9.92
N LEU A 263 -10.27 17.33 10.71
CA LEU A 263 -9.72 18.60 11.19
C LEU A 263 -9.25 19.47 10.03
N GLY A 264 -8.55 18.89 9.05
CA GLY A 264 -8.08 19.61 7.87
C GLY A 264 -9.23 20.17 7.02
N ALA A 265 -10.32 19.42 6.85
CA ALA A 265 -11.52 19.90 6.16
C ALA A 265 -12.20 21.06 6.91
N GLU A 266 -12.30 20.96 8.24
CA GLU A 266 -12.85 22.03 9.08
C GLU A 266 -11.97 23.29 9.03
N ILE A 267 -10.65 23.13 9.16
CA ILE A 267 -9.67 24.22 9.05
C ILE A 267 -9.77 24.90 7.68
N ALA A 268 -9.83 24.15 6.59
CA ALA A 268 -9.93 24.71 5.24
C ALA A 268 -11.22 25.53 5.06
N ALA A 269 -12.36 25.01 5.53
CA ALA A 269 -13.64 25.73 5.48
C ALA A 269 -13.60 27.03 6.31
N LEU A 270 -12.98 26.99 7.49
CA LEU A 270 -12.78 28.17 8.33
C LEU A 270 -11.81 29.18 7.70
N TRP A 271 -10.73 28.72 7.05
CA TRP A 271 -9.80 29.60 6.34
C TRP A 271 -10.47 30.34 5.18
N GLU A 272 -11.31 29.66 4.40
CA GLU A 272 -12.08 30.29 3.32
C GLU A 272 -13.07 31.34 3.88
N LYS A 273 -13.85 30.95 4.90
CA LYS A 273 -14.85 31.84 5.51
C LYS A 273 -14.24 33.06 6.19
N LEU A 274 -13.11 32.88 6.86
CA LEU A 274 -12.38 33.96 7.55
C LEU A 274 -11.38 34.68 6.65
N LYS A 275 -11.27 34.29 5.37
CA LYS A 275 -10.32 34.85 4.39
C LYS A 275 -8.88 34.89 4.94
N VAL A 276 -8.47 33.80 5.59
CA VAL A 276 -7.13 33.70 6.19
C VAL A 276 -6.05 33.78 5.09
N PRO A 277 -5.03 34.64 5.23
CA PRO A 277 -3.98 34.80 4.22
C PRO A 277 -3.25 33.50 3.87
N GLU A 278 -2.92 33.29 2.59
CA GLU A 278 -2.29 32.05 2.09
C GLU A 278 -0.92 31.75 2.73
N ASP A 279 -0.16 32.76 3.13
CA ASP A 279 1.11 32.61 3.83
C ASP A 279 0.92 31.98 5.22
N VAL A 280 -0.11 32.38 5.95
CA VAL A 280 -0.48 31.78 7.24
C VAL A 280 -0.96 30.34 7.06
N GLN A 281 -1.79 30.09 6.05
CA GLN A 281 -2.26 28.73 5.73
C GLN A 281 -1.08 27.80 5.41
N ARG A 282 -0.14 28.29 4.61
CA ARG A 282 1.07 27.54 4.23
C ARG A 282 1.95 27.25 5.44
N HIS A 283 2.22 28.25 6.28
CA HIS A 283 3.03 28.08 7.48
C HIS A 283 2.44 27.03 8.43
N PHE A 284 1.11 27.04 8.63
CA PHE A 284 0.45 26.01 9.44
C PHE A 284 0.57 24.63 8.78
N THR A 285 0.29 24.52 7.48
CA THR A 285 0.36 23.25 6.75
C THR A 285 1.77 22.64 6.80
N GLU A 286 2.82 23.45 6.70
CA GLU A 286 4.21 23.01 6.81
C GLU A 286 4.55 22.49 8.22
N SER A 287 3.90 23.01 9.26
CA SER A 287 4.12 22.63 10.67
C SER A 287 3.44 21.31 11.08
N VAL A 288 2.49 20.83 10.28
CA VAL A 288 1.66 19.64 10.52
C VAL A 288 2.16 18.52 9.61
N GLN A 289 3.02 17.64 10.15
CA GLN A 289 3.59 16.52 9.40
C GLN A 289 3.47 15.21 10.19
N GLY A 290 3.24 14.10 9.47
CA GLY A 290 3.15 12.76 10.06
C GLY A 290 1.82 12.45 10.76
N LEU A 291 1.83 11.40 11.59
CA LEU A 291 0.65 10.88 12.30
C LEU A 291 0.85 10.84 13.83
N GLY A 292 1.78 11.65 14.33
CA GLY A 292 2.01 11.84 15.77
C GLY A 292 0.82 12.48 16.48
N MET A 293 0.78 12.34 17.81
CA MET A 293 -0.22 13.01 18.63
C MET A 293 -0.02 14.53 18.67
N ASP A 294 1.22 15.01 18.49
CA ASP A 294 1.51 16.44 18.39
C ASP A 294 0.82 17.07 17.16
N THR A 295 0.81 16.37 16.04
CA THR A 295 0.16 16.80 14.79
C THR A 295 -1.35 16.87 14.95
N ILE A 296 -1.97 15.91 15.64
CA ILE A 296 -3.40 15.96 15.98
C ILE A 296 -3.69 17.14 16.90
N MET A 297 -2.88 17.32 17.95
CA MET A 297 -3.05 18.42 18.90
C MET A 297 -2.92 19.79 18.22
N LYS A 298 -1.95 19.97 17.31
CA LYS A 298 -1.84 21.18 16.48
C LYS A 298 -3.10 21.44 15.66
N GLY A 299 -3.65 20.39 15.02
CA GLY A 299 -4.92 20.48 14.29
C GLY A 299 -6.09 20.92 15.18
N GLU A 300 -6.24 20.31 16.36
CA GLU A 300 -7.31 20.65 17.30
C GLU A 300 -7.16 22.08 17.87
N MET A 301 -5.92 22.50 18.16
CA MET A 301 -5.64 23.86 18.60
C MET A 301 -5.94 24.89 17.51
N GLU A 302 -5.62 24.59 16.24
CA GLU A 302 -5.92 25.50 15.13
C GLU A 302 -7.42 25.62 14.88
N VAL A 303 -8.17 24.51 14.91
CA VAL A 303 -9.64 24.55 14.87
C VAL A 303 -10.19 25.43 15.99
N LYS A 304 -9.69 25.26 17.21
CA LYS A 304 -10.11 26.09 18.35
C LYS A 304 -9.78 27.58 18.14
N ARG A 305 -8.57 27.88 17.66
CA ARG A 305 -8.12 29.24 17.37
C ARG A 305 -8.98 29.90 16.28
N LEU A 306 -9.29 29.18 15.20
CA LEU A 306 -10.12 29.67 14.11
C LEU A 306 -11.58 29.87 14.52
N ASN A 307 -12.15 28.97 15.35
CA ASN A 307 -13.49 29.17 15.90
C ASN A 307 -13.57 30.38 16.85
N GLN A 308 -12.52 30.64 17.63
CA GLN A 308 -12.44 31.87 18.41
C GLN A 308 -12.37 33.10 17.49
N LEU A 309 -11.51 33.07 16.46
CA LEU A 309 -11.41 34.15 15.48
C LEU A 309 -12.75 34.40 14.75
N LYS A 310 -13.49 33.33 14.42
CA LYS A 310 -14.85 33.42 13.87
C LYS A 310 -15.80 34.14 14.81
N THR A 311 -15.73 33.85 16.11
CA THR A 311 -16.53 34.53 17.14
C THR A 311 -16.18 36.01 17.20
N ASP A 312 -14.89 36.33 17.23
CA ASP A 312 -14.39 37.71 17.32
C ASP A 312 -14.72 38.54 16.06
N MET A 313 -14.76 37.88 14.89
CA MET A 313 -15.04 38.50 13.59
C MET A 313 -16.51 38.41 13.18
N ARG A 314 -17.38 37.83 14.01
CA ARG A 314 -18.77 37.49 13.62
C ARG A 314 -19.54 38.70 13.11
N GLY A 315 -19.42 39.86 13.79
CA GLY A 315 -20.11 41.08 13.36
C GLY A 315 -19.71 41.51 11.96
N LYS A 316 -18.40 41.55 11.67
CA LYS A 316 -17.89 41.88 10.33
C LYS A 316 -18.37 40.88 9.27
N LEU A 317 -18.39 39.58 9.59
CA LEU A 317 -18.87 38.56 8.66
C LEU A 317 -20.36 38.75 8.32
N ILE A 318 -21.19 39.08 9.32
CA ILE A 318 -22.61 39.38 9.10
C ILE A 318 -22.76 40.64 8.25
N GLU A 319 -21.99 41.69 8.51
CA GLU A 319 -22.01 42.91 7.70
C GLU A 319 -21.63 42.65 6.23
N GLU A 320 -20.53 41.93 5.99
CA GLU A 320 -20.11 41.54 4.63
C GLU A 320 -21.16 40.66 3.93
N ALA A 321 -21.80 39.74 4.67
CA ALA A 321 -22.87 38.91 4.14
C ALA A 321 -24.09 39.76 3.76
N ARG A 322 -24.46 40.76 4.57
CA ARG A 322 -25.55 41.70 4.28
C ARG A 322 -25.27 42.53 3.04
N GLU A 323 -24.05 43.04 2.89
CA GLU A 323 -23.64 43.75 1.67
C GLU A 323 -23.78 42.87 0.43
N THR A 324 -23.35 41.60 0.55
CA THR A 324 -23.49 40.60 -0.53
C THR A 324 -24.96 40.34 -0.88
N ILE A 325 -25.82 40.16 0.13
CA ILE A 325 -27.27 39.97 -0.05
C ILE A 325 -27.89 41.18 -0.75
N ILE A 326 -27.57 42.40 -0.32
CA ILE A 326 -28.08 43.63 -0.93
C ILE A 326 -27.66 43.72 -2.40
N GLY A 327 -26.39 43.46 -2.71
CA GLY A 327 -25.90 43.43 -4.09
C GLY A 327 -26.62 42.38 -4.94
N LEU A 328 -26.80 41.15 -4.41
CA LEU A 328 -27.53 40.10 -5.11
C LEU A 328 -29.02 40.43 -5.29
N TRP A 329 -29.66 41.10 -4.34
CA TRP A 329 -31.02 41.60 -4.51
C TRP A 329 -31.13 42.65 -5.61
N ASP A 330 -30.13 43.51 -5.78
CA ASP A 330 -30.08 44.48 -6.87
C ASP A 330 -29.88 43.78 -8.22
N GLU A 331 -28.96 42.80 -8.31
CA GLU A 331 -28.72 42.01 -9.52
C GLU A 331 -29.94 41.15 -9.92
N THR A 332 -30.62 40.56 -8.95
CA THR A 332 -31.82 39.73 -9.17
C THR A 332 -33.10 40.56 -9.29
N ASN A 333 -33.03 41.89 -9.17
CA ASN A 333 -34.18 42.80 -9.15
C ASN A 333 -35.26 42.36 -8.13
N ALA A 334 -34.83 41.91 -6.95
CA ALA A 334 -35.73 41.45 -5.90
C ALA A 334 -36.69 42.57 -5.46
N SER A 335 -37.98 42.25 -5.39
CA SER A 335 -39.02 43.16 -4.96
C SER A 335 -38.88 43.52 -3.47
N GLN A 336 -39.47 44.65 -3.05
CA GLN A 336 -39.42 45.05 -1.63
C GLN A 336 -40.01 43.97 -0.71
N GLN A 337 -41.09 43.31 -1.12
CA GLN A 337 -41.70 42.22 -0.36
C GLN A 337 -40.74 41.04 -0.16
N GLN A 338 -39.93 40.72 -1.18
CA GLN A 338 -38.92 39.66 -1.08
C GLN A 338 -37.77 40.07 -0.16
N ARG A 339 -37.33 41.33 -0.23
CA ARG A 339 -36.31 41.87 0.69
C ARG A 339 -36.80 41.86 2.14
N ASP A 340 -38.04 42.27 2.38
CA ASP A 340 -38.66 42.32 3.71
C ASP A 340 -38.92 40.91 4.31
N ALA A 341 -39.02 39.88 3.46
CA ALA A 341 -39.20 38.50 3.90
C ALA A 341 -37.98 37.97 4.66
N PHE A 342 -36.77 38.42 4.30
CA PHE A 342 -35.54 38.06 4.99
C PHE A 342 -35.33 38.91 6.25
N LYS A 343 -35.89 38.45 7.36
CA LYS A 343 -35.83 39.16 8.66
C LYS A 343 -34.42 39.26 9.24
N GLY A 344 -33.48 38.42 8.80
CA GLY A 344 -32.08 38.42 9.29
C GLY A 344 -31.36 39.76 9.08
N LEU A 345 -31.75 40.52 8.05
CA LEU A 345 -31.22 41.85 7.77
C LEU A 345 -31.60 42.90 8.84
N ASN A 346 -32.70 42.67 9.58
CA ASN A 346 -33.25 43.64 10.52
C ASN A 346 -32.60 43.56 11.91
N VAL A 347 -31.81 42.52 12.20
CA VAL A 347 -31.13 42.36 13.49
C VAL A 347 -29.95 43.33 13.58
N ARG A 348 -30.01 44.34 14.45
CA ARG A 348 -28.97 45.38 14.54
C ARG A 348 -28.07 45.26 15.76
N GLU A 349 -28.57 44.67 16.84
CA GLU A 349 -27.83 44.54 18.08
C GLU A 349 -26.74 43.49 17.93
N GLU A 350 -25.49 43.87 18.16
CA GLU A 350 -24.34 42.97 18.04
C GLU A 350 -24.40 41.82 19.06
N SER A 351 -25.08 42.02 20.20
CA SER A 351 -25.36 40.96 21.18
C SER A 351 -26.23 39.81 20.63
N GLU A 352 -27.01 40.08 19.57
CA GLU A 352 -27.85 39.09 18.88
C GLU A 352 -27.14 38.48 17.66
N PHE A 353 -25.88 38.84 17.41
CA PHE A 353 -25.08 38.20 16.36
C PHE A 353 -24.68 36.82 16.84
N THR A 354 -25.51 35.84 16.50
CA THR A 354 -25.25 34.43 16.77
C THR A 354 -24.74 33.71 15.53
N ASP A 355 -24.21 32.50 15.72
CA ASP A 355 -23.75 31.68 14.60
C ASP A 355 -24.94 31.25 13.72
N GLU A 356 -26.14 31.10 14.28
CA GLU A 356 -27.38 30.83 13.55
C GLU A 356 -27.79 32.02 12.67
N LEU A 357 -27.61 33.25 13.15
CA LEU A 357 -27.88 34.44 12.34
C LEU A 357 -26.93 34.52 11.15
N LEU A 358 -25.63 34.29 11.36
CA LEU A 358 -24.64 34.26 10.29
C LEU A 358 -24.96 33.15 9.28
N GLN A 359 -25.30 31.94 9.76
CA GLN A 359 -25.72 30.83 8.90
C GLN A 359 -26.95 31.20 8.05
N SER A 360 -27.96 31.85 8.63
CA SER A 360 -29.14 32.29 7.88
C SER A 360 -28.81 33.29 6.77
N HIS A 361 -27.78 34.14 6.95
CA HIS A 361 -27.30 35.02 5.87
C HIS A 361 -26.58 34.23 4.77
N ASP A 362 -25.73 33.27 5.14
CA ASP A 362 -25.05 32.40 4.17
C ASP A 362 -26.07 31.62 3.30
N GLU A 363 -27.11 31.07 3.93
CA GLU A 363 -28.19 30.35 3.25
C GLU A 363 -28.97 31.25 2.27
N GLU A 364 -29.30 32.49 2.68
CA GLU A 364 -29.96 33.45 1.80
C GLU A 364 -29.07 33.84 0.61
N ILE A 365 -27.76 34.02 0.82
CA ILE A 365 -26.79 34.26 -0.27
C ILE A 365 -26.82 33.11 -1.27
N ASP A 366 -26.82 31.86 -0.81
CA ASP A 366 -26.85 30.69 -1.69
C ASP A 366 -28.15 30.61 -2.50
N VAL A 367 -29.31 30.89 -1.87
CA VAL A 367 -30.60 30.99 -2.55
C VAL A 367 -30.58 32.07 -3.63
N LEU A 368 -30.06 33.25 -3.32
CA LEU A 368 -29.99 34.37 -4.25
C LEU A 368 -29.00 34.11 -5.39
N ARG A 369 -27.85 33.48 -5.12
CA ARG A 369 -26.89 33.06 -6.15
C ARG A 369 -27.50 32.04 -7.11
N ALA A 370 -28.18 31.03 -6.57
CA ALA A 370 -28.88 30.03 -7.38
C ALA A 370 -29.97 30.68 -8.26
N ARG A 371 -30.73 31.64 -7.71
CA ARG A 371 -31.71 32.42 -8.47
C ARG A 371 -31.04 33.24 -9.58
N LEU A 372 -29.95 33.94 -9.26
CA LEU A 372 -29.21 34.74 -10.23
C LEU A 372 -28.69 33.88 -11.39
N ASP A 373 -28.17 32.68 -11.09
CA ASP A 373 -27.72 31.74 -12.11
C ASP A 373 -28.84 31.30 -13.05
N GLN A 374 -30.05 31.10 -12.53
CA GLN A 374 -31.23 30.83 -13.35
C GLN A 374 -31.63 32.03 -14.21
N MET A 375 -31.44 33.26 -13.72
CA MET A 375 -31.78 34.50 -14.43
C MET A 375 -30.74 34.88 -15.50
N ARG A 376 -29.46 34.53 -15.31
CA ARG A 376 -28.33 34.91 -16.18
C ARG A 376 -28.58 34.69 -17.68
N PRO A 377 -29.12 33.54 -18.15
CA PRO A 377 -29.40 33.33 -19.57
C PRO A 377 -30.40 34.35 -20.14
N MET A 378 -31.44 34.70 -19.37
CA MET A 378 -32.41 35.70 -19.80
C MET A 378 -31.85 37.11 -19.74
N LEU A 379 -31.10 37.47 -18.69
CA LEU A 379 -30.45 38.77 -18.59
C LEU A 379 -29.53 39.04 -19.79
N LYS A 380 -28.73 38.05 -20.22
CA LYS A 380 -27.89 38.14 -21.43
C LYS A 380 -28.71 38.34 -22.71
N MET A 381 -29.90 37.73 -22.81
CA MET A 381 -30.78 37.92 -23.96
C MET A 381 -31.44 39.31 -23.95
N ILE A 382 -31.82 39.80 -22.76
CA ILE A 382 -32.36 41.14 -22.55
C ILE A 382 -31.32 42.19 -22.95
N GLU A 383 -30.09 42.05 -22.48
CA GLU A 383 -28.97 42.94 -22.83
C GLU A 383 -28.79 43.04 -24.35
N ARG A 384 -28.68 41.91 -25.05
CA ARG A 384 -28.59 41.88 -26.52
C ARG A 384 -29.79 42.52 -27.21
N ARG A 385 -30.99 42.38 -26.65
CA ARG A 385 -32.18 43.02 -27.19
C ARG A 385 -32.12 44.53 -27.01
N GLU A 386 -31.79 45.01 -25.81
CA GLU A 386 -31.69 46.44 -25.51
C GLU A 386 -30.58 47.11 -26.34
N GLU A 387 -29.47 46.43 -26.63
CA GLU A 387 -28.46 46.90 -27.60
C GLU A 387 -29.09 47.17 -28.98
N VAL A 388 -29.89 46.23 -29.50
CA VAL A 388 -30.54 46.40 -30.80
C VAL A 388 -31.64 47.47 -30.76
N VAL A 389 -32.33 47.62 -29.62
CA VAL A 389 -33.30 48.72 -29.40
C VAL A 389 -32.59 50.07 -29.39
N LEU A 390 -31.41 50.17 -28.76
CA LEU A 390 -30.58 51.37 -28.79
C LEU A 390 -30.07 51.67 -30.20
N GLU A 391 -29.60 50.65 -30.93
CA GLU A 391 -29.23 50.77 -32.35
C GLU A 391 -30.39 51.30 -33.20
N ARG A 392 -31.64 50.89 -32.90
CA ARG A 392 -32.82 51.43 -33.59
C ARG A 392 -32.98 52.93 -33.36
N THR A 393 -32.80 53.40 -32.14
CA THR A 393 -32.88 54.84 -31.82
C THR A 393 -31.76 55.62 -32.52
N GLN A 394 -30.53 55.13 -32.48
CA GLN A 394 -29.38 55.75 -33.15
C GLN A 394 -29.55 55.78 -34.68
N TYR A 395 -30.05 54.68 -35.28
CA TYR A 395 -30.34 54.63 -36.71
C TYR A 395 -31.36 55.69 -37.12
N GLU A 396 -32.42 55.89 -36.32
CA GLU A 396 -33.43 56.92 -36.58
C GLU A 396 -32.88 58.35 -36.46
N GLU A 397 -31.95 58.59 -35.53
CA GLU A 397 -31.25 59.88 -35.43
C GLU A 397 -30.38 60.14 -36.66
N LEU A 398 -29.63 59.13 -37.11
CA LEU A 398 -28.86 59.21 -38.35
C LEU A 398 -29.76 59.48 -39.57
N GLN A 399 -30.93 58.84 -39.68
CA GLN A 399 -31.85 59.09 -40.80
C GLN A 399 -32.43 60.52 -40.81
N LYS A 400 -32.46 61.22 -39.67
CA LYS A 400 -32.95 62.60 -39.56
C LYS A 400 -31.88 63.65 -39.86
N ASP A 401 -30.60 63.28 -39.85
CA ASP A 401 -29.49 64.21 -40.08
C ASP A 401 -29.41 64.65 -41.56
N PRO A 402 -29.60 65.95 -41.88
CA PRO A 402 -29.47 66.46 -43.24
C PRO A 402 -28.03 66.44 -43.78
N GLU A 403 -27.01 66.34 -42.92
CA GLU A 403 -25.60 66.21 -43.30
C GLU A 403 -25.19 64.77 -43.66
N ARG A 404 -26.05 63.78 -43.35
CA ARG A 404 -25.81 62.34 -43.59
C ARG A 404 -25.33 62.01 -45.01
N LEU A 405 -25.88 62.68 -46.02
CA LEU A 405 -25.55 62.44 -47.45
C LEU A 405 -24.51 63.42 -48.01
N LYS A 406 -23.97 64.33 -47.19
CA LYS A 406 -23.02 65.36 -47.65
C LYS A 406 -21.55 64.93 -47.57
N GLN A 407 -21.25 63.89 -46.78
CA GLN A 407 -19.92 63.27 -46.76
C GLN A 407 -19.58 62.61 -48.10
N ARG A 408 -18.29 62.59 -48.48
CA ARG A 408 -17.82 62.02 -49.76
C ARG A 408 -16.74 60.96 -49.54
N GLY A 409 -16.61 60.02 -50.48
CA GLY A 409 -15.56 59.01 -50.50
C GLY A 409 -15.73 57.88 -49.48
N GLY A 410 -14.63 57.29 -49.01
CA GLY A 410 -14.64 56.07 -48.18
C GLY A 410 -15.31 56.21 -46.80
N ALA A 411 -15.43 57.43 -46.26
CA ALA A 411 -16.17 57.69 -45.01
C ALA A 411 -17.67 57.45 -45.18
N LEU A 412 -18.27 57.93 -46.30
CA LEU A 412 -19.67 57.71 -46.64
C LEU A 412 -19.96 56.21 -46.83
N THR A 413 -19.07 55.47 -47.51
CA THR A 413 -19.24 54.02 -47.70
C THR A 413 -19.23 53.27 -46.36
N LYS A 414 -18.32 53.60 -45.45
CA LYS A 414 -18.28 53.00 -44.11
C LYS A 414 -19.55 53.31 -43.32
N GLN A 415 -20.02 54.56 -43.36
CA GLN A 415 -21.26 54.96 -42.69
C GLN A 415 -22.48 54.20 -43.25
N LEU A 416 -22.63 54.12 -44.56
CA LEU A 416 -23.75 53.39 -45.19
C LEU A 416 -23.70 51.90 -44.87
N MET A 417 -22.51 51.28 -44.86
CA MET A 417 -22.37 49.87 -44.45
C MET A 417 -22.74 49.64 -42.98
N MET A 418 -22.38 50.57 -42.07
CA MET A 418 -22.79 50.52 -40.67
C MET A 418 -24.31 50.65 -40.53
N GLU A 419 -24.91 51.61 -41.24
CA GLU A 419 -26.35 51.83 -41.25
C GLU A 419 -27.12 50.63 -41.84
N GLU A 420 -26.66 50.02 -42.93
CA GLU A 420 -27.26 48.80 -43.49
C GLU A 420 -27.15 47.62 -42.52
N LYS A 421 -26.01 47.50 -41.81
CA LYS A 421 -25.83 46.48 -40.77
C LYS A 421 -26.80 46.70 -39.60
N MET A 422 -26.93 47.93 -39.11
CA MET A 422 -27.91 48.29 -38.07
C MET A 422 -29.33 48.01 -38.56
N GLN A 423 -29.70 48.46 -39.76
CA GLN A 423 -31.01 48.22 -40.35
C GLN A 423 -31.33 46.72 -40.46
N LYS A 424 -30.34 45.91 -40.86
CA LYS A 424 -30.50 44.44 -40.92
C LYS A 424 -30.76 43.85 -39.54
N ARG A 425 -30.01 44.25 -38.51
CA ARG A 425 -30.20 43.79 -37.12
C ARG A 425 -31.57 44.22 -36.57
N ILE A 426 -31.94 45.48 -36.77
CA ILE A 426 -33.25 46.02 -36.36
C ILE A 426 -34.39 45.27 -37.07
N LYS A 427 -34.27 45.00 -38.38
CA LYS A 427 -35.34 44.37 -39.16
C LYS A 427 -35.44 42.86 -38.95
N LYS A 428 -34.32 42.16 -38.70
CA LYS A 428 -34.28 40.70 -38.62
C LYS A 428 -34.08 40.15 -37.22
N ASP A 429 -33.23 40.76 -36.41
CA ASP A 429 -32.81 40.22 -35.11
C ASP A 429 -33.71 40.73 -33.99
N LEU A 430 -34.12 42.01 -34.01
CA LEU A 430 -35.03 42.57 -32.99
C LEU A 430 -36.37 41.81 -32.90
N PRO A 431 -37.08 41.47 -34.00
CA PRO A 431 -38.30 40.69 -33.91
C PRO A 431 -38.08 39.27 -33.37
N LYS A 432 -36.96 38.64 -33.72
CA LYS A 432 -36.59 37.31 -33.20
C LYS A 432 -36.31 37.35 -31.71
N TYR A 433 -35.60 38.38 -31.25
CA TYR A 433 -35.38 38.61 -29.83
C TYR A 433 -36.71 38.86 -29.12
N ASN A 434 -37.61 39.68 -29.68
CA ASN A 434 -38.94 39.92 -29.13
C ASN A 434 -39.73 38.61 -28.96
N GLU A 435 -39.81 37.79 -30.01
CA GLU A 435 -40.56 36.53 -29.98
C GLU A 435 -39.97 35.53 -28.98
N THR A 436 -38.65 35.35 -29.02
CA THR A 436 -37.96 34.39 -28.15
C THR A 436 -38.02 34.82 -26.68
N LEU A 437 -37.80 36.12 -26.39
CA LEU A 437 -37.92 36.66 -25.03
C LEU A 437 -39.36 36.59 -24.54
N THR A 438 -40.36 36.93 -25.35
CA THR A 438 -41.77 36.80 -24.94
C THR A 438 -42.12 35.36 -24.54
N LYS A 439 -41.62 34.38 -25.30
CA LYS A 439 -41.79 32.96 -24.95
C LYS A 439 -41.10 32.63 -23.63
N LYS A 440 -39.82 32.99 -23.48
CA LYS A 440 -39.01 32.73 -22.29
C LYS A 440 -39.55 33.40 -21.02
N LEU A 441 -40.05 34.62 -21.13
CA LEU A 441 -40.66 35.37 -20.02
C LEU A 441 -41.98 34.72 -19.56
N LYS A 442 -42.78 34.19 -20.49
CA LYS A 442 -43.98 33.41 -20.15
C LYS A 442 -43.64 32.08 -19.50
N GLU A 443 -42.64 31.37 -20.02
CA GLU A 443 -42.10 30.15 -19.40
C GLU A 443 -41.62 30.44 -17.96
N TRP A 444 -40.87 31.53 -17.76
CA TRP A 444 -40.43 31.96 -16.43
C TRP A 444 -41.59 32.20 -15.47
N LYS A 445 -42.61 32.95 -15.90
CA LYS A 445 -43.81 33.21 -15.08
C LYS A 445 -44.55 31.93 -14.71
N GLN A 446 -44.60 30.95 -15.62
CA GLN A 446 -45.20 29.65 -15.33
C GLN A 446 -44.38 28.83 -14.32
N MET A 447 -43.05 28.87 -14.42
CA MET A 447 -42.16 28.11 -13.52
C MET A 447 -42.06 28.73 -12.12
N THR A 448 -41.94 30.06 -12.04
CA THR A 448 -41.67 30.77 -10.78
C THR A 448 -42.92 31.38 -10.14
N GLY A 449 -44.02 31.50 -10.89
CA GLY A 449 -45.23 32.21 -10.47
C GLY A 449 -45.12 33.74 -10.52
N GLU A 450 -43.93 34.28 -10.81
CA GLU A 450 -43.64 35.72 -10.78
C GLU A 450 -43.26 36.25 -12.17
N ASP A 451 -43.55 37.52 -12.44
CA ASP A 451 -43.05 38.19 -13.64
C ASP A 451 -41.54 38.40 -13.57
N PHE A 452 -40.85 38.28 -14.71
CA PHE A 452 -39.42 38.57 -14.76
C PHE A 452 -39.19 40.08 -14.70
N MET A 453 -38.55 40.53 -13.62
CA MET A 453 -38.28 41.93 -13.34
C MET A 453 -36.97 42.38 -13.99
N TYR A 454 -36.96 43.58 -14.56
CA TYR A 454 -35.78 44.24 -15.09
C TYR A 454 -35.86 45.73 -14.78
N GLN A 455 -34.89 46.26 -14.03
CA GLN A 455 -34.86 47.65 -13.54
C GLN A 455 -36.16 48.02 -12.78
N GLY A 456 -36.66 47.09 -11.96
CA GLY A 456 -37.85 47.32 -11.12
C GLY A 456 -39.20 47.24 -11.84
N LEU A 457 -39.25 46.89 -13.13
CA LEU A 457 -40.50 46.70 -13.88
C LEU A 457 -40.55 45.33 -14.57
N PRO A 458 -41.74 44.74 -14.77
CA PRO A 458 -41.89 43.53 -15.57
C PRO A 458 -41.37 43.75 -17.00
N TYR A 459 -40.36 42.98 -17.42
CA TYR A 459 -39.70 43.22 -18.70
C TYR A 459 -40.64 43.02 -19.89
N ILE A 460 -41.62 42.13 -19.77
CA ILE A 460 -42.67 41.95 -20.79
C ILE A 460 -43.44 43.26 -21.06
N THR A 461 -43.75 44.03 -20.01
CA THR A 461 -44.42 45.33 -20.13
C THR A 461 -43.51 46.39 -20.75
N ILE A 462 -42.20 46.36 -20.45
CA ILE A 462 -41.21 47.23 -21.10
C ILE A 462 -41.19 46.94 -22.61
N MET A 463 -41.12 45.67 -23.00
CA MET A 463 -41.12 45.26 -24.40
C MET A 463 -42.39 45.71 -25.13
N GLU A 464 -43.56 45.49 -24.54
CA GLU A 464 -44.85 45.92 -25.09
C GLU A 464 -44.90 47.44 -25.27
N ARG A 465 -44.50 48.22 -24.26
CA ARG A 465 -44.44 49.68 -24.34
C ARG A 465 -43.49 50.17 -25.44
N GLN A 466 -42.31 49.56 -25.56
CA GLN A 466 -41.32 49.89 -26.59
C GLN A 466 -41.83 49.54 -28.00
N GLU A 467 -42.62 48.48 -28.17
CA GLU A 467 -43.19 48.12 -29.47
C GLU A 467 -44.41 48.99 -29.82
N SER A 468 -45.30 49.28 -28.85
CA SER A 468 -46.44 50.18 -29.05
C SER A 468 -46.00 51.60 -29.43
N SER A 469 -44.99 52.15 -28.72
CA SER A 469 -44.43 53.46 -29.05
C SER A 469 -43.79 53.48 -30.45
N TRP A 470 -43.11 52.40 -30.83
CA TRP A 470 -42.53 52.25 -32.16
C TRP A 470 -43.58 52.14 -33.28
N SER A 471 -44.67 51.39 -33.05
CA SER A 471 -45.77 51.30 -34.01
C SER A 471 -46.42 52.66 -34.23
N ALA A 472 -46.75 53.38 -33.15
CA ALA A 472 -47.31 54.72 -33.23
C ALA A 472 -46.39 55.71 -33.96
N TYR A 473 -45.07 55.63 -33.72
CA TYR A 473 -44.08 56.42 -34.46
C TYR A 473 -44.09 56.10 -35.96
N LYS A 474 -44.06 54.82 -36.36
CA LYS A 474 -44.13 54.39 -37.76
C LYS A 474 -45.42 54.85 -38.45
N ASP A 475 -46.54 54.76 -37.75
CA ASP A 475 -47.85 55.18 -38.27
C ASP A 475 -47.88 56.70 -38.48
N SER A 476 -47.37 57.49 -37.52
CA SER A 476 -47.23 58.95 -37.65
C SER A 476 -46.32 59.34 -38.82
N GLN A 477 -45.18 58.66 -39.00
CA GLN A 477 -44.28 58.92 -40.13
C GLN A 477 -44.94 58.57 -41.47
N SER A 478 -45.71 57.48 -41.52
CA SER A 478 -46.45 57.08 -42.72
C SER A 478 -47.56 58.09 -43.05
N GLN A 479 -48.31 58.55 -42.05
CA GLN A 479 -49.32 59.60 -42.19
C GLN A 479 -48.70 60.92 -42.66
N LYS A 480 -47.55 61.35 -42.11
CA LYS A 480 -46.82 62.54 -42.58
C LYS A 480 -46.40 62.41 -44.04
N LYS A 481 -45.90 61.24 -44.47
CA LYS A 481 -45.56 60.97 -45.87
C LYS A 481 -46.79 61.00 -46.78
N LEU A 482 -47.91 60.40 -46.35
CA LEU A 482 -49.19 60.42 -47.07
C LEU A 482 -49.75 61.85 -47.18
N ALA A 483 -49.73 62.62 -46.10
CA ALA A 483 -50.17 64.01 -46.07
C ALA A 483 -49.29 64.89 -46.99
N LYS A 484 -47.96 64.73 -46.96
CA LYS A 484 -47.03 65.42 -47.87
C LYS A 484 -47.33 65.06 -49.34
N LYS A 485 -47.56 63.78 -49.64
CA LYS A 485 -47.92 63.31 -50.99
C LYS A 485 -49.29 63.82 -51.45
N GLN A 486 -50.28 63.93 -50.54
CA GLN A 486 -51.59 64.51 -50.82
C GLN A 486 -51.50 66.02 -51.02
N GLN A 487 -50.68 66.73 -50.24
CA GLN A 487 -50.43 68.16 -50.37
C GLN A 487 -49.69 68.50 -51.67
N GLU A 488 -48.71 67.68 -52.08
CA GLU A 488 -48.04 67.79 -53.38
C GLU A 488 -49.01 67.52 -54.55
N LYS A 489 -49.89 66.51 -54.44
CA LYS A 489 -50.95 66.26 -55.43
C LYS A 489 -51.96 67.42 -55.49
N ALA A 490 -52.36 67.99 -54.36
CA ALA A 490 -53.27 69.14 -54.29
C ALA A 490 -52.65 70.41 -54.88
N ARG A 491 -51.34 70.64 -54.66
CA ARG A 491 -50.58 71.70 -55.34
C ARG A 491 -50.55 71.50 -56.86
N TYR A 492 -50.47 70.26 -57.33
CA TYR A 492 -50.44 69.95 -58.76
C TYR A 492 -51.84 70.00 -59.42
N SER A 493 -52.92 69.71 -58.67
CA SER A 493 -54.31 69.79 -59.18
C SER A 493 -54.93 71.20 -59.09
N GLY A 494 -54.38 72.09 -58.26
CA GLY A 494 -54.82 73.50 -58.13
C GLY A 494 -54.28 74.45 -59.21
N ALA A 495 -53.40 73.97 -60.10
CA ALA A 495 -52.89 74.73 -61.23
C ALA A 495 -53.67 74.40 -62.52
N GLY A 496 -54.91 74.86 -62.61
CA GLY A 496 -55.71 74.79 -63.83
C GLY A 496 -55.76 76.14 -64.57
N GLY A 497 -55.08 76.25 -65.73
CA GLY A 497 -55.43 77.25 -66.75
C GLY A 497 -54.37 77.67 -67.79
N LYS A 498 -54.30 76.95 -68.94
CA LYS A 498 -53.88 77.32 -70.35
C LYS A 498 -52.48 77.98 -70.55
N LEU A 499 -51.63 77.72 -71.55
CA LEU A 499 -51.69 77.29 -72.98
C LEU A 499 -50.22 76.89 -73.34
N LYS A 500 -49.87 75.86 -74.12
CA LYS A 500 -49.83 75.84 -75.60
C LYS A 500 -49.40 74.45 -76.08
N LEU A 501 -50.12 73.98 -77.09
CA LEU A 501 -49.77 72.86 -77.96
C LEU A 501 -48.53 73.23 -78.81
N MET A 502 -47.48 72.40 -78.82
CA MET A 502 -46.59 72.29 -79.99
C MET A 502 -46.28 70.84 -80.33
N THR A 503 -46.53 70.60 -81.60
CA THR A 503 -46.47 69.38 -82.42
C THR A 503 -45.14 68.65 -82.44
N LYS A 504 -45.26 67.30 -82.44
CA LYS A 504 -44.44 66.28 -83.12
C LYS A 504 -43.21 66.76 -83.92
N ARG A 505 -42.08 66.06 -83.72
CA ARG A 505 -41.26 65.54 -84.82
C ARG A 505 -41.02 64.03 -84.68
N LYS A 506 -41.37 63.33 -85.77
CA LYS A 506 -41.15 61.91 -86.05
C LYS A 506 -39.67 61.63 -86.31
N GLY A 507 -39.23 60.37 -86.10
CA GLY A 507 -38.06 59.82 -86.79
C GLY A 507 -37.38 58.64 -86.08
N LYS A 508 -37.80 57.41 -86.41
CA LYS A 508 -37.12 56.09 -86.27
C LYS A 508 -35.81 56.05 -87.13
N PRO A 509 -34.98 54.97 -87.18
CA PRO A 509 -34.95 53.68 -86.46
C PRO A 509 -33.54 53.18 -86.03
N LEU A 510 -33.53 51.97 -85.46
CA LEU A 510 -32.48 50.97 -85.20
C LEU A 510 -31.23 50.97 -86.11
N GLY A 511 -30.08 50.58 -85.53
CA GLY A 511 -28.89 50.11 -86.23
C GLY A 511 -27.89 49.45 -85.28
N ASN A 512 -27.71 48.14 -85.45
CA ASN A 512 -26.74 47.25 -84.80
C ASN A 512 -25.31 47.79 -84.74
N ASN A 513 -24.56 47.41 -83.69
CA ASN A 513 -23.39 46.54 -83.90
C ASN A 513 -23.01 45.78 -82.62
N ASN A 514 -23.10 44.47 -82.76
CA ASN A 514 -22.47 43.46 -81.92
C ASN A 514 -20.98 43.35 -82.29
N THR A 515 -20.23 42.58 -81.49
CA THR A 515 -18.98 41.85 -81.82
C THR A 515 -17.69 42.69 -82.00
N ILE A 516 -16.48 42.32 -81.52
CA ILE A 516 -15.73 41.09 -81.10
C ILE A 516 -14.45 41.63 -80.38
N GLY A 517 -13.66 40.96 -79.53
CA GLY A 517 -13.46 39.56 -79.15
C GLY A 517 -12.45 39.49 -77.97
N LYS A 518 -12.56 38.51 -77.07
CA LYS A 518 -11.86 37.21 -77.09
C LYS A 518 -10.32 37.30 -77.03
N ALA A 519 -9.75 36.89 -75.90
CA ALA A 519 -8.99 35.65 -75.77
C ALA A 519 -9.14 35.14 -74.34
#